data_AF-G4Z429-F1
#
_entry.id   AF-G4Z429-F1
#
_cell.length_a   1.000
_cell.length_b   1.000
_cell.length_c   1.000
_cell.angle_alpha   90.00
_cell.angle_beta   90.00
_cell.angle_gamma   90.00
#
_symmetry.space_group_name_H-M   'P 1'
#
loop_
_entity.id
_entity.type
_entity.pdbx_description
1 polymer ?
#
loop_
_entity_poly.entity_id
_entity_poly.type
_entity_poly.pdbx_seq_one_letter_code
_entity_poly.pdbx_strand_id
1 'polypeptide(L)'
;MRVTTAILISFAATVSAQELCDSSVSDPIVATLDNSALFSNCATAEIRVQTRVSSLFDVLQFTAKDLTIFCRASGCLSPVRDLVASIPPNCLIKYHGSNHNLSKEVTAIHDECMESNTAARKAAEDDMARYFLDI
;
A
#
# COMPACT_ATOMS: atom_id res chain seq x y z
N MET A 1 51.32 -31.14 -16.27
CA MET A 1 50.81 -29.98 -15.52
C MET A 1 49.77 -29.28 -16.40
N ARG A 2 48.48 -29.31 -16.04
CA ARG A 2 47.41 -28.62 -16.77
C ARG A 2 47.11 -27.32 -16.03
N VAL A 3 47.34 -26.19 -16.69
CA VAL A 3 46.96 -24.86 -16.19
C VAL A 3 45.52 -24.62 -16.65
N THR A 4 44.58 -24.66 -15.71
CA THR A 4 43.17 -24.36 -15.97
C THR A 4 42.98 -22.86 -15.74
N THR A 5 42.87 -22.10 -16.83
CA THR A 5 42.60 -20.65 -16.78
C THR A 5 41.16 -20.43 -16.34
N ALA A 6 40.95 -19.91 -15.14
CA ALA A 6 39.63 -19.53 -14.64
C ALA A 6 39.24 -18.15 -15.20
N ILE A 7 38.21 -18.10 -16.04
CA ILE A 7 37.62 -16.84 -16.54
C ILE A 7 36.64 -16.35 -15.47
N LEU A 8 36.97 -15.25 -14.79
CA LEU A 8 36.06 -14.55 -13.90
C LEU A 8 35.13 -13.66 -14.74
N ILE A 9 33.88 -14.10 -14.91
CA ILE A 9 32.82 -13.28 -15.52
C ILE A 9 32.26 -12.38 -14.42
N SER A 10 32.72 -11.12 -14.38
CA SER A 10 32.15 -10.10 -13.52
C SER A 10 30.81 -9.63 -14.09
N PHE A 11 29.70 -10.10 -13.53
CA PHE A 11 28.38 -9.54 -13.79
C PHE A 11 28.29 -8.17 -13.09
N ALA A 12 28.56 -7.09 -13.80
CA ALA A 12 28.25 -5.75 -13.32
C ALA A 12 26.73 -5.58 -13.38
N ALA A 13 26.06 -5.72 -12.24
CA ALA A 13 24.65 -5.35 -12.11
C ALA A 13 24.54 -3.83 -12.30
N THR A 14 24.05 -3.40 -13.46
CA THR A 14 23.71 -2.00 -13.71
C THR A 14 22.47 -1.68 -12.87
N VAL A 15 22.67 -1.06 -11.70
CA VAL A 15 21.58 -0.41 -10.97
C VAL A 15 21.22 0.84 -11.77
N SER A 16 20.20 0.75 -12.61
CA SER A 16 19.62 1.95 -13.22
C SER A 16 19.03 2.81 -12.10
N ALA A 17 19.55 4.02 -11.93
CA ALA A 17 18.92 5.00 -11.06
C ALA A 17 17.52 5.28 -11.61
N GLN A 18 16.48 5.04 -10.82
CA GLN A 18 15.13 5.41 -11.21
C GLN A 18 15.04 6.93 -11.32
N GLU A 19 14.57 7.41 -12.47
CA GLU A 19 14.38 8.85 -12.73
C GLU A 19 13.22 9.39 -11.90
N LEU A 20 13.17 10.71 -11.72
CA LEU A 20 12.01 11.36 -11.08
C LEU A 20 10.84 11.42 -12.07
N CYS A 21 9.63 11.21 -11.57
CA CYS A 21 8.43 11.46 -12.36
C CYS A 21 8.29 12.96 -12.66
N ASP A 22 7.72 13.29 -13.82
CA ASP A 22 7.33 14.67 -14.14
C ASP A 22 6.32 15.22 -13.12
N SER A 23 6.39 16.52 -12.86
CA SER A 23 5.47 17.23 -11.95
C SER A 23 4.00 17.02 -12.29
N SER A 24 3.66 16.97 -13.59
CA SER A 24 2.31 16.71 -14.07
C SER A 24 1.77 15.34 -13.64
N VAL A 25 2.65 14.39 -13.32
CA VAL A 25 2.30 13.08 -12.79
C VAL A 25 2.40 13.08 -11.27
N SER A 26 3.48 13.61 -10.69
CA SER A 26 3.71 13.54 -9.25
C SER A 26 2.75 14.41 -8.43
N ASP A 27 2.42 15.62 -8.89
CA ASP A 27 1.64 16.59 -8.12
C ASP A 27 0.23 16.08 -7.77
N PRO A 28 -0.58 15.53 -8.70
CA PRO A 28 -1.89 14.99 -8.35
C PRO A 28 -1.81 13.76 -7.43
N ILE A 29 -0.76 12.94 -7.56
CA ILE A 29 -0.51 11.79 -6.68
C ILE A 29 -0.25 12.29 -5.25
N VAL A 30 0.68 13.23 -5.09
CA VAL A 30 1.03 13.82 -3.78
C VAL A 30 -0.18 14.52 -3.16
N ALA A 31 -0.92 15.31 -3.94
CA ALA A 31 -2.13 15.98 -3.48
C ALA A 31 -3.19 14.99 -2.98
N THR A 32 -3.31 13.83 -3.62
CA THR A 32 -4.23 12.78 -3.17
C THR A 32 -3.73 12.11 -1.88
N LEU A 33 -2.43 11.79 -1.79
CA LEU A 33 -1.82 11.20 -0.60
C LEU A 33 -1.98 12.10 0.63
N ASP A 34 -1.84 13.41 0.47
CA ASP A 34 -1.95 14.42 1.54
C ASP A 34 -3.39 14.90 1.78
N ASN A 35 -4.39 14.25 1.15
CA ASN A 35 -5.78 14.62 1.32
C ASN A 35 -6.33 14.11 2.67
N SER A 36 -5.99 14.81 3.74
CA SER A 36 -6.47 14.53 5.10
C SER A 36 -7.99 14.42 5.21
N ALA A 37 -8.74 15.26 4.47
CA ALA A 37 -10.19 15.23 4.49
C ALA A 37 -10.76 13.96 3.86
N LEU A 38 -10.13 13.46 2.78
CA LEU A 38 -10.49 12.20 2.16
C LEU A 38 -10.28 11.05 3.15
N PHE A 39 -9.07 10.88 3.66
CA PHE A 39 -8.72 9.72 4.49
C PHE A 39 -9.27 9.78 5.92
N SER A 40 -9.51 10.96 6.48
CA SER A 40 -10.11 11.07 7.81
C SER A 40 -11.60 10.68 7.81
N ASN A 41 -12.30 10.93 6.70
CA ASN A 41 -13.75 10.71 6.59
C ASN A 41 -14.12 9.43 5.84
N CYS A 42 -13.15 8.69 5.32
CA CYS A 42 -13.37 7.63 4.35
C CYS A 42 -14.22 6.46 4.89
N ALA A 43 -14.20 6.22 6.21
CA ALA A 43 -15.00 5.18 6.87
C ALA A 43 -16.31 5.70 7.48
N THR A 44 -16.56 7.01 7.43
CA THR A 44 -17.67 7.63 8.19
C THR A 44 -19.04 7.22 7.66
N ALA A 45 -19.20 7.06 6.33
CA ALA A 45 -20.48 6.66 5.74
C ALA A 45 -20.88 5.21 6.06
N GLU A 46 -19.91 4.30 6.08
CA GLU A 46 -20.15 2.85 6.23
C GLU A 46 -20.08 2.40 7.69
N ILE A 47 -19.10 2.90 8.44
CA ILE A 47 -18.75 2.39 9.78
C ILE A 47 -18.97 3.46 10.86
N ARG A 48 -19.32 4.70 10.48
CA ARG A 48 -19.51 5.86 11.40
C ARG A 48 -18.30 6.15 12.29
N VAL A 49 -17.11 5.81 11.81
CA VAL A 49 -15.83 6.13 12.44
C VAL A 49 -15.12 7.20 11.62
N GLN A 50 -14.57 8.18 12.32
CA GLN A 50 -13.67 9.18 11.76
C GLN A 50 -12.28 8.91 12.34
N THR A 51 -11.32 8.64 11.47
CA THR A 51 -9.90 8.55 11.83
C THR A 51 -9.29 9.93 11.67
N ARG A 52 -8.35 10.32 12.53
CA ARG A 52 -7.66 11.61 12.39
C ARG A 52 -6.31 11.35 11.73
N VAL A 53 -6.23 11.62 10.43
CA VAL A 53 -5.02 11.44 9.63
C VAL A 53 -4.74 12.69 8.81
N SER A 54 -3.46 12.96 8.63
CA SER A 54 -2.93 14.03 7.78
C SER A 54 -2.63 13.56 6.35
N SER A 55 -2.31 12.28 6.15
CA SER A 55 -2.07 11.67 4.85
C SER A 55 -2.47 10.17 4.84
N LEU A 56 -2.41 9.53 3.67
CA LEU A 56 -2.55 8.08 3.55
C LEU A 56 -1.54 7.34 4.43
N PHE A 57 -0.29 7.81 4.51
CA PHE A 57 0.77 7.06 5.19
C PHE A 57 0.63 7.03 6.71
N ASP A 58 -0.22 7.87 7.30
CA ASP A 58 -0.52 7.80 8.73
C ASP A 58 -1.23 6.48 9.12
N VAL A 59 -1.81 5.77 8.15
CA VAL A 59 -2.40 4.44 8.39
C VAL A 59 -1.37 3.40 8.86
N LEU A 60 -0.09 3.60 8.55
CA LEU A 60 1.00 2.73 9.01
C LEU A 60 1.21 2.81 10.53
N GLN A 61 0.64 3.83 11.18
CA GLN A 61 0.67 4.01 12.63
C GLN A 61 -0.63 3.55 13.31
N PHE A 62 -1.57 3.00 12.54
CA PHE A 62 -2.84 2.55 13.10
C PHE A 62 -2.67 1.34 14.00
N THR A 63 -3.57 1.23 14.98
CA THR A 63 -3.78 -0.03 15.67
C THR A 63 -4.34 -1.05 14.68
N ALA A 64 -4.15 -2.35 14.94
CA ALA A 64 -4.75 -3.40 14.09
C ALA A 64 -6.27 -3.23 13.91
N LYS A 65 -6.96 -2.72 14.93
CA LYS A 65 -8.39 -2.41 14.87
C LYS A 65 -8.69 -1.26 13.89
N ASP A 66 -7.96 -0.16 13.98
CA ASP A 66 -8.19 1.01 13.13
C ASP A 66 -7.81 0.73 11.68
N LEU A 67 -6.72 -0.03 11.46
CA LEU A 67 -6.34 -0.53 10.15
C LEU A 67 -7.44 -1.43 9.57
N THR A 68 -8.02 -2.33 10.37
CA THR A 68 -9.16 -3.15 9.94
C THR A 68 -10.36 -2.29 9.54
N ILE A 69 -10.69 -1.25 10.31
CA ILE A 69 -11.78 -0.32 9.99
C ILE A 69 -11.50 0.38 8.65
N PHE A 70 -10.28 0.87 8.47
CA PHE A 70 -9.85 1.50 7.23
C PHE A 70 -9.97 0.54 6.04
N CYS A 71 -9.38 -0.65 6.13
CA CYS A 71 -9.35 -1.62 5.03
C CYS A 71 -10.72 -2.20 4.65
N ARG A 72 -11.68 -2.20 5.58
CA ARG A 72 -13.05 -2.69 5.32
C ARG A 72 -13.99 -1.63 4.76
N ALA A 73 -13.67 -0.36 4.94
CA ALA A 73 -14.48 0.73 4.41
C ALA A 73 -14.16 0.94 2.92
N SER A 74 -15.15 0.78 2.05
CA SER A 74 -14.97 0.94 0.60
C SER A 74 -14.55 2.38 0.23
N GLY A 75 -15.03 3.37 0.99
CA GLY A 75 -14.62 4.77 0.87
C GLY A 75 -13.14 5.01 1.19
N CYS A 76 -12.50 4.16 1.97
CA CYS A 76 -11.06 4.22 2.28
C CYS A 76 -10.23 3.45 1.26
N LEU A 77 -10.64 2.21 0.95
CA LEU A 77 -9.86 1.32 0.09
C LEU A 77 -9.92 1.72 -1.39
N SER A 78 -11.02 2.32 -1.84
CA SER A 78 -11.16 2.73 -3.25
C SER A 78 -10.11 3.77 -3.67
N PRO A 79 -9.91 4.89 -2.94
CA PRO A 79 -8.81 5.80 -3.22
C PRO A 79 -7.43 5.15 -3.24
N VAL A 80 -7.17 4.19 -2.34
CA VAL A 80 -5.89 3.46 -2.31
C VAL A 80 -5.70 2.63 -3.57
N ARG A 81 -6.72 1.89 -4.00
CA ARG A 81 -6.69 1.13 -5.25
C ARG A 81 -6.48 2.05 -6.46
N ASP A 82 -7.14 3.19 -6.49
CA ASP A 82 -7.03 4.15 -7.59
C ASP A 82 -5.61 4.77 -7.63
N LEU A 83 -4.97 4.99 -6.48
CA LEU A 83 -3.56 5.36 -6.39
C LEU A 83 -2.63 4.25 -6.90
N VAL A 84 -2.84 2.98 -6.50
CA VAL A 84 -2.06 1.85 -7.03
C VAL A 84 -2.11 1.81 -8.56
N ALA A 85 -3.28 2.05 -9.15
CA ALA A 85 -3.45 2.07 -10.60
C ALA A 85 -2.82 3.30 -11.29
N SER A 86 -2.70 4.42 -10.57
CA SER A 86 -2.29 5.71 -11.14
C SER A 86 -0.79 5.99 -10.99
N ILE A 87 -0.11 5.42 -9.99
CA ILE A 87 1.30 5.71 -9.73
C ILE A 87 2.19 4.89 -10.68
N PRO A 88 3.03 5.54 -11.51
CA PRO A 88 3.93 4.82 -12.40
C PRO A 88 4.98 4.01 -11.61
N PRO A 89 5.27 2.76 -11.99
CA PRO A 89 6.24 1.91 -11.28
C PRO A 89 7.70 2.22 -11.64
N ASN A 90 7.94 3.02 -12.68
CA ASN A 90 9.25 3.22 -13.30
C ASN A 90 9.92 4.56 -12.95
N CYS A 91 9.34 5.36 -12.06
CA CYS A 91 9.91 6.62 -11.62
C CYS A 91 9.70 6.85 -10.12
N LEU A 92 10.59 7.65 -9.52
CA LEU A 92 10.49 8.07 -8.13
C LEU A 92 9.70 9.37 -8.02
N ILE A 93 8.96 9.51 -6.94
CA ILE A 93 8.22 10.74 -6.64
C ILE A 93 8.87 11.41 -5.43
N LYS A 94 9.13 12.72 -5.55
CA LYS A 94 9.60 13.50 -4.42
C LYS A 94 8.44 13.73 -3.45
N TYR A 95 8.51 13.13 -2.28
CA TYR A 95 7.49 13.21 -1.24
C TYR A 95 8.15 13.61 0.09
N HIS A 96 7.62 14.65 0.75
CA HIS A 96 8.19 15.27 1.95
C HIS A 96 9.73 15.48 1.94
N GLY A 97 10.27 15.89 0.78
CA GLY A 97 11.68 16.23 0.64
C GLY A 97 12.61 15.07 0.26
N SER A 98 12.11 13.83 0.20
CA SER A 98 12.87 12.63 -0.19
C SER A 98 12.30 12.00 -1.46
N ASN A 99 13.07 11.14 -2.13
CA ASN A 99 12.60 10.42 -3.32
C ASN A 99 12.05 9.05 -2.91
N HIS A 100 10.80 8.78 -3.27
CA HIS A 100 10.05 7.60 -2.85
C HIS A 100 9.63 6.74 -4.04
N ASN A 101 9.54 5.43 -3.82
CA ASN A 101 8.87 4.53 -4.75
C ASN A 101 7.41 4.39 -4.29
N LEU A 102 6.62 5.41 -4.56
CA LEU A 102 5.23 5.47 -4.09
C LEU A 102 4.37 4.35 -4.70
N SER A 103 4.73 3.84 -5.89
CA SER A 103 4.06 2.66 -6.47
C SER A 103 4.17 1.47 -5.52
N LYS A 104 5.37 1.17 -5.04
CA LYS A 104 5.62 0.09 -4.09
C LYS A 104 5.04 0.36 -2.71
N GLU A 105 5.21 1.57 -2.20
CA GLU A 105 4.75 1.94 -0.84
C GLU A 105 3.22 1.91 -0.74
N VAL A 106 2.49 2.43 -1.73
CA VAL A 106 1.02 2.39 -1.74
C VAL A 106 0.51 0.97 -2.04
N THR A 107 1.19 0.21 -2.90
CA THR A 107 0.84 -1.20 -3.13
C THR A 107 0.97 -2.01 -1.84
N ALA A 108 1.99 -1.75 -1.02
CA ALA A 108 2.13 -2.44 0.27
C ALA A 108 0.93 -2.18 1.20
N ILE A 109 0.44 -0.95 1.27
CA ILE A 109 -0.78 -0.62 2.05
C ILE A 109 -2.00 -1.33 1.49
N HIS A 110 -2.17 -1.33 0.15
CA HIS A 110 -3.26 -2.05 -0.51
C HIS A 110 -3.23 -3.56 -0.18
N ASP A 111 -2.06 -4.18 -0.31
CA ASP A 111 -1.90 -5.61 -0.10
C ASP A 111 -2.13 -5.99 1.36
N GLU A 112 -1.66 -5.18 2.31
CA GLU A 112 -1.95 -5.36 3.74
C GLU A 112 -3.47 -5.32 4.01
N CYS A 113 -4.21 -4.43 3.34
CA CYS A 113 -5.66 -4.42 3.42
C CYS A 113 -6.32 -5.68 2.84
N MET A 114 -5.82 -6.18 1.70
CA MET A 114 -6.35 -7.39 1.08
C MET A 114 -6.10 -8.63 1.93
N GLU A 115 -4.92 -8.73 2.54
CA GLU A 115 -4.57 -9.79 3.48
C GLU A 115 -5.44 -9.74 4.72
N SER A 116 -5.60 -8.56 5.34
CA SER A 116 -6.45 -8.35 6.52
C SER A 116 -7.90 -8.76 6.26
N ASN A 117 -8.48 -8.31 5.14
CA ASN A 117 -9.85 -8.64 4.75
C ASN A 117 -10.02 -10.15 4.47
N THR A 118 -9.03 -10.78 3.85
CA THR A 118 -9.05 -12.23 3.58
C THR A 118 -9.00 -13.04 4.87
N ALA A 119 -8.11 -12.66 5.81
CA ALA A 119 -8.00 -13.30 7.11
C ALA A 119 -9.31 -13.17 7.91
N ALA A 120 -9.91 -11.98 7.92
CA ALA A 120 -11.18 -11.74 8.61
C ALA A 120 -12.33 -12.58 8.04
N ARG A 121 -12.42 -12.70 6.70
CA ARG A 121 -13.43 -13.55 6.05
C ARG A 121 -13.24 -15.02 6.42
N LYS A 122 -12.01 -15.53 6.36
CA LYS A 122 -11.70 -16.92 6.72
C LYS A 122 -12.04 -17.22 8.17
N ALA A 123 -11.73 -16.30 9.09
CA ALA A 123 -12.08 -16.45 10.49
C ALA A 123 -13.61 -16.54 10.71
N ALA A 124 -14.39 -15.73 9.97
CA ALA A 124 -15.86 -15.79 10.03
C ALA A 124 -16.42 -17.11 9.46
N GLU A 125 -15.85 -17.61 8.36
CA GLU A 125 -16.21 -18.92 7.79
C GLU A 125 -15.92 -20.07 8.76
N ASP A 126 -14.74 -20.06 9.39
CA ASP A 126 -14.34 -21.08 10.38
C ASP A 126 -15.23 -21.03 11.63
N ASP A 127 -15.63 -19.84 12.10
CA ASP A 127 -16.53 -19.66 13.24
C ASP A 127 -17.94 -20.21 12.95
N MET A 128 -18.49 -19.88 11.77
CA MET A 128 -19.77 -20.45 11.31
C MET A 128 -19.69 -21.97 11.20
N ALA A 129 -18.60 -22.51 10.65
CA ALA A 129 -18.41 -23.95 10.54
C ALA A 129 -18.38 -24.65 11.91
N ARG A 130 -17.71 -24.07 12.92
CA ARG A 130 -17.76 -24.59 14.30
C ARG A 130 -19.17 -24.58 14.85
N TYR A 131 -19.88 -23.45 14.69
CA TYR A 131 -21.27 -23.33 15.16
C TYR A 131 -22.20 -24.41 14.56
N PHE A 132 -22.00 -24.78 13.29
CA PHE A 132 -22.80 -25.82 12.63
C PHE A 132 -22.35 -27.26 12.98
N LEU A 133 -21.10 -27.47 13.38
CA LEU A 133 -20.57 -28.80 13.76
C LEU A 133 -20.72 -29.11 15.25
N ASP A 134 -20.98 -28.10 16.09
CA ASP A 134 -21.31 -28.24 17.51
C ASP A 134 -22.82 -28.53 17.77
N ILE A 135 -23.57 -28.92 16.73
CA ILE A 135 -24.95 -29.46 16.78
C ILE A 135 -24.92 -30.95 16.40
#